data_AF-A0AA43I7X5-F1
#
_entry.id   AF-A0AA43I7X5-F1
#
_cell.length_a   1.000
_cell.length_b   1.000
_cell.length_c   1.000
_cell.angle_alpha   90.00
_cell.angle_beta   90.00
_cell.angle_gamma   90.00
#
_symmetry.space_group_name_H-M   'P 1'
#
loop_
_entity.id
_entity.type
_entity.pdbx_description
1 polymer ?
#
loop_
_entity_poly.entity_id
_entity_poly.type
_entity_poly.pdbx_seq_one_letter_code
_entity_poly.pdbx_strand_id
1 'polypeptide(L)'
;MLVLPITGIFALTPSHFSAETIYNETVTVSTSVGIDTWMPDKTLQEIIANKLGKNIDELTPDLLSESDLYLSPFASYISGSIDDKLYDVLNFSGLEYINSVNIILETTSLDALNIKNYPDVCDKTTILMNHNLDKIFPKGIDFSDLGKFHSVDIDPHNTYKKPPMVTLNQNNYTEFFISFDEMEIYNFPTSEDLLEGSMLSGQVPVSIDGYYFYYDFEFLADGVQFNLANPETFDYSKVVNKTAITTEDTFPDGPYAQVYIQYGDEIHMVHGIINFCIDLKFVEASDLSTVTAEYWEYDTAGNPVKKIAEDEPFTGEVGTDYTTTQKNIPGYTFVKVAGEPTGKYAEKDVTVTYIYKKKTPSTPSEPNNPGTPGSVPDEVLLPVWRAYNFGDGDHLYTISRDEYDWIVGLGWQAEEIAFYSVTPAYEKAIPAYRLYNPNSGEHFYTLSEAEYEAVAAKGWNKEGIGYYMVPENLGYAIYRVFNPNATGPGSHLFTKSREEADWLISLGWEDEGIAFYSAR
;
A
#
# COMPACT_ATOMS: atom_id res chain seq x y z
N MET A 1 80.40 -25.17 -22.11
CA MET A 1 80.48 -26.52 -22.73
C MET A 1 79.04 -26.98 -22.86
N LEU A 2 78.37 -27.01 -24.02
CA LEU A 2 78.67 -26.51 -25.39
C LEU A 2 78.68 -24.95 -25.44
N VAL A 3 78.74 -24.17 -26.54
CA VAL A 3 78.98 -24.36 -28.01
C VAL A 3 77.76 -24.44 -28.99
N LEU A 4 77.26 -23.27 -29.43
CA LEU A 4 77.07 -22.75 -30.83
C LEU A 4 76.42 -23.61 -31.97
N PRO A 5 76.09 -23.04 -33.17
CA PRO A 5 75.79 -21.65 -33.61
C PRO A 5 74.38 -21.54 -34.33
N ILE A 6 73.93 -20.45 -34.97
CA ILE A 6 74.24 -19.99 -36.36
C ILE A 6 73.58 -18.62 -36.68
N THR A 7 74.42 -17.71 -37.21
CA THR A 7 74.23 -16.54 -38.12
C THR A 7 72.87 -15.82 -38.30
N GLY A 8 72.85 -14.50 -38.55
CA GLY A 8 73.93 -13.73 -39.19
C GLY A 8 73.89 -12.21 -39.02
N ILE A 9 74.96 -11.59 -39.52
CA ILE A 9 75.29 -10.16 -39.42
C ILE A 9 75.27 -9.56 -40.83
N PHE A 10 74.71 -8.37 -40.99
CA PHE A 10 75.19 -7.38 -41.95
C PHE A 10 75.37 -6.02 -41.25
N ALA A 11 76.21 -5.16 -41.82
CA ALA A 11 77.03 -4.22 -41.07
C ALA A 11 76.74 -2.73 -41.40
N LEU A 12 76.95 -1.84 -40.40
CA LEU A 12 77.41 -0.42 -40.50
C LEU A 12 76.56 0.56 -41.38
N THR A 13 76.30 1.84 -41.08
CA THR A 13 76.73 2.84 -40.06
C THR A 13 75.74 4.04 -40.11
N PRO A 14 75.77 5.03 -39.19
CA PRO A 14 74.65 5.96 -38.97
C PRO A 14 74.68 7.26 -39.81
N SER A 15 73.51 7.86 -40.08
CA SER A 15 73.41 9.25 -40.57
C SER A 15 72.05 9.94 -40.37
N HIS A 16 72.02 10.87 -39.40
CA HIS A 16 71.26 12.14 -39.36
C HIS A 16 69.72 12.20 -39.18
N PHE A 17 69.33 13.29 -38.48
CA PHE A 17 67.98 13.87 -38.24
C PHE A 17 66.97 13.02 -37.44
N SER A 18 66.20 13.58 -36.51
CA SER A 18 66.34 14.79 -35.66
C SER A 18 65.39 14.64 -34.46
N ALA A 19 65.62 15.37 -33.37
CA ALA A 19 64.73 15.30 -32.22
C ALA A 19 63.37 15.93 -32.55
N GLU A 20 62.30 15.12 -32.54
CA GLU A 20 60.93 15.60 -32.48
C GLU A 20 60.30 15.23 -31.13
N THR A 21 59.46 16.15 -30.67
CA THR A 21 58.91 16.24 -29.32
C THR A 21 58.06 15.03 -28.96
N ILE A 22 58.37 14.40 -27.82
CA ILE A 22 57.43 13.47 -27.17
C ILE A 22 56.26 14.32 -26.64
N TYR A 23 55.15 14.33 -27.38
CA TYR A 23 53.86 14.66 -26.79
C TYR A 23 53.47 13.49 -25.88
N ASN A 24 53.50 13.72 -24.57
CA ASN A 24 52.76 12.86 -23.64
C ASN A 24 51.27 13.16 -23.86
N GLU A 25 50.62 12.41 -24.75
CA GLU A 25 49.17 12.22 -24.64
C GLU A 25 48.91 11.49 -23.32
N THR A 26 48.55 12.25 -22.29
CA THR A 26 47.73 11.72 -21.21
C THR A 26 46.40 11.33 -21.83
N VAL A 27 46.31 10.09 -22.32
CA VAL A 27 45.04 9.46 -22.65
C VAL A 27 44.27 9.30 -21.35
N THR A 28 43.51 10.33 -21.00
CA THR A 28 42.38 10.20 -20.08
C THR A 28 41.39 9.28 -20.76
N VAL A 29 41.49 7.98 -20.45
CA VAL A 29 40.45 7.02 -20.80
C VAL A 29 39.21 7.47 -20.05
N SER A 30 38.32 8.17 -20.76
CA SER A 30 36.99 8.46 -20.28
C SER A 30 36.28 7.12 -20.12
N THR A 31 36.25 6.61 -18.90
CA THR A 31 35.34 5.54 -18.51
C THR A 31 33.95 6.15 -18.33
N SER A 32 33.38 6.69 -19.41
CA SER A 32 31.99 7.10 -19.44
C SER A 32 31.15 5.85 -19.28
N VAL A 33 30.75 5.60 -18.03
CA VAL A 33 29.74 4.60 -17.68
C VAL A 33 28.52 4.92 -18.54
N GLY A 34 28.10 3.95 -19.37
CA GLY A 34 26.98 4.17 -20.30
C GLY A 34 25.72 4.53 -19.53
N ILE A 35 24.91 5.44 -20.07
CA ILE A 35 23.71 5.98 -19.41
C ILE A 35 22.81 4.91 -18.78
N ASP A 36 22.65 3.78 -19.48
CA ASP A 36 21.88 2.60 -19.05
C ASP A 36 22.33 1.97 -17.72
N THR A 37 23.50 2.33 -17.20
CA THR A 37 24.02 1.82 -15.91
C THR A 37 23.51 2.61 -14.70
N TRP A 38 23.14 3.88 -14.90
CA TRP A 38 22.71 4.80 -13.84
C TRP A 38 21.32 5.40 -14.10
N MET A 39 20.84 5.35 -15.35
CA MET A 39 19.47 5.65 -15.75
C MET A 39 19.04 4.56 -16.76
N PRO A 40 18.60 3.37 -16.31
CA PRO A 40 18.33 2.23 -17.19
C PRO A 40 17.06 2.40 -18.04
N ASP A 41 16.10 3.20 -17.59
CA ASP A 41 14.80 3.37 -18.23
C ASP A 41 14.90 4.26 -19.48
N LYS A 42 14.56 3.70 -20.64
CA LYS A 42 14.63 4.37 -21.94
C LYS A 42 13.57 5.45 -22.11
N THR A 43 12.41 5.28 -21.49
CA THR A 43 11.34 6.27 -21.50
C THR A 43 11.76 7.49 -20.69
N LEU A 44 12.36 7.28 -19.52
CA LEU A 44 12.91 8.34 -18.67
C LEU A 44 14.04 9.11 -19.37
N GLN A 45 14.97 8.39 -20.03
CA GLN A 45 16.01 8.99 -20.87
C GLN A 45 15.42 9.92 -21.94
N GLU A 46 14.38 9.48 -22.66
CA GLU A 46 13.68 10.28 -23.68
C GLU A 46 13.00 11.52 -23.09
N ILE A 47 12.29 11.38 -21.95
CA ILE A 47 11.61 12.49 -21.27
C ILE A 47 12.63 13.56 -20.86
N ILE A 48 13.70 13.18 -20.17
CA ILE A 48 14.71 14.11 -19.65
C ILE A 48 15.49 14.77 -20.79
N ALA A 49 15.90 14.00 -21.81
CA ALA A 49 16.56 14.55 -23.00
C ALA A 49 15.67 15.60 -23.69
N ASN A 50 14.38 15.32 -23.86
CA ASN A 50 13.43 16.27 -24.45
C ASN A 50 13.31 17.55 -23.60
N LYS A 51 13.11 17.41 -22.29
CA LYS A 51 12.93 18.52 -21.34
C LYS A 51 14.13 19.45 -21.25
N LEU A 52 15.34 18.90 -21.29
CA LEU A 52 16.59 19.66 -21.26
C LEU A 52 17.02 20.18 -22.65
N GLY A 53 16.30 19.82 -23.72
CA GLY A 53 16.67 20.18 -25.10
C GLY A 53 17.99 19.53 -25.56
N LYS A 54 18.21 18.28 -25.13
CA LYS A 54 19.43 17.49 -25.30
C LYS A 54 19.21 16.23 -26.11
N ASN A 55 20.30 15.66 -26.63
CA ASN A 55 20.33 14.27 -27.06
C ASN A 55 20.61 13.36 -25.84
N ILE A 56 20.19 12.09 -25.92
CA ILE A 56 20.33 11.12 -24.82
C ILE A 56 21.81 10.90 -24.43
N ASP A 57 22.72 10.95 -25.41
CA ASP A 57 24.17 10.81 -25.21
C ASP A 57 24.86 12.07 -24.62
N GLU A 58 24.13 13.19 -24.51
CA GLU A 58 24.59 14.39 -23.78
C GLU A 58 24.20 14.36 -22.28
N LEU A 59 23.36 13.42 -21.84
CA LEU A 59 22.92 13.34 -20.45
C LEU A 59 24.03 12.76 -19.55
N THR A 60 24.33 13.46 -18.45
CA THR A 60 25.29 13.05 -17.42
C THR A 60 24.78 13.42 -16.03
N PRO A 61 25.20 12.72 -14.96
CA PRO A 61 24.85 13.09 -13.58
C PRO A 61 25.17 14.55 -13.26
N ASP A 62 26.35 15.03 -13.66
CA ASP A 62 26.77 16.42 -13.47
C ASP A 62 25.78 17.41 -14.13
N LEU A 63 25.34 17.14 -15.36
CA LEU A 63 24.35 17.98 -16.06
C LEU A 63 23.00 17.99 -15.33
N LEU A 64 22.54 16.83 -14.84
CA LEU A 64 21.28 16.75 -14.10
C LEU A 64 21.37 17.52 -12.78
N SER A 65 22.51 17.51 -12.10
CA SER A 65 22.71 18.19 -10.81
C SER A 65 22.63 19.73 -10.90
N GLU A 66 22.72 20.30 -12.10
CA GLU A 66 22.50 21.73 -12.38
C GLU A 66 21.12 22.01 -13.02
N SER A 67 20.26 21.00 -13.17
CA SER A 67 19.00 21.07 -13.93
C SER A 67 17.76 20.85 -13.07
N ASP A 68 16.75 21.68 -13.28
CA ASP A 68 15.39 21.49 -12.73
C ASP A 68 14.50 20.82 -13.78
N LEU A 69 13.71 19.83 -13.36
CA LEU A 69 12.76 19.10 -14.21
C LEU A 69 11.32 19.51 -13.88
N TYR A 70 10.52 19.78 -14.91
CA TYR A 70 9.11 20.12 -14.77
C TYR A 70 8.25 19.17 -15.61
N LEU A 71 7.39 18.41 -14.95
CA LEU A 71 6.55 17.37 -15.51
C LEU A 71 5.08 17.69 -15.25
N SER A 72 4.24 17.56 -16.26
CA SER A 72 2.78 17.60 -16.12
C SER A 72 2.22 16.42 -16.92
N PRO A 73 2.19 15.21 -16.33
CA PRO A 73 1.56 14.05 -16.96
C PRO A 73 0.07 14.37 -17.16
N PHE A 74 -0.33 14.56 -18.42
CA PHE A 74 -1.60 15.18 -18.79
C PHE A 74 -2.60 14.15 -19.33
N ALA A 75 -3.90 14.33 -19.07
CA ALA A 75 -4.93 13.45 -19.62
C ALA A 75 -6.16 14.22 -20.14
N SER A 76 -6.29 14.26 -21.47
CA SER A 76 -7.34 14.88 -22.32
C SER A 76 -7.09 16.36 -22.70
N TYR A 77 -7.23 16.82 -23.95
CA TYR A 77 -7.84 16.25 -25.17
C TYR A 77 -6.91 16.22 -26.41
N ILE A 78 -5.62 16.53 -26.27
CA ILE A 78 -4.63 16.48 -27.36
C ILE A 78 -3.55 15.46 -26.97
N SER A 79 -3.59 14.27 -27.58
CA SER A 79 -2.65 13.17 -27.32
C SER A 79 -1.27 13.43 -27.91
N GLY A 80 -0.20 13.13 -27.18
CA GLY A 80 1.17 13.01 -27.71
C GLY A 80 2.19 14.00 -27.14
N SER A 81 2.03 14.42 -25.89
CA SER A 81 3.13 15.07 -25.14
C SER A 81 4.22 14.05 -24.80
N ILE A 82 5.44 14.51 -24.50
CA ILE A 82 6.47 13.61 -23.97
C ILE A 82 6.14 13.19 -22.53
N ASP A 83 5.47 14.06 -21.76
CA ASP A 83 5.03 13.83 -20.39
C ASP A 83 3.95 12.73 -20.29
N ASP A 84 3.20 12.49 -21.36
CA ASP A 84 2.23 11.39 -21.46
C ASP A 84 2.91 10.03 -21.28
N LYS A 85 4.22 9.93 -21.54
CA LYS A 85 5.01 8.70 -21.36
C LYS A 85 5.44 8.45 -19.91
N LEU A 86 5.16 9.35 -18.96
CA LEU A 86 5.60 9.16 -17.57
C LEU A 86 4.99 7.90 -16.93
N TYR A 87 3.83 7.46 -17.40
CA TYR A 87 3.19 6.19 -17.03
C TYR A 87 3.92 4.94 -17.57
N ASP A 88 4.72 5.08 -18.62
CA ASP A 88 5.51 4.00 -19.23
C ASP A 88 6.93 3.91 -18.60
N VAL A 89 7.25 4.77 -17.61
CA VAL A 89 8.50 4.70 -16.84
C VAL A 89 8.35 3.64 -15.76
N LEU A 90 9.15 2.60 -15.85
CA LEU A 90 9.19 1.49 -14.89
C LEU A 90 10.31 1.67 -13.87
N ASN A 91 11.32 2.51 -14.15
CA ASN A 91 12.42 2.77 -13.23
C ASN A 91 12.83 4.24 -13.23
N PHE A 92 12.74 4.90 -12.06
CA PHE A 92 13.06 6.32 -11.87
C PHE A 92 14.53 6.61 -11.50
N SER A 93 15.38 5.57 -11.44
CA SER A 93 16.83 5.73 -11.24
C SER A 93 17.42 6.64 -12.31
N GLY A 94 18.30 7.55 -11.89
CA GLY A 94 18.82 8.67 -12.67
C GLY A 94 18.23 10.02 -12.26
N LEU A 95 17.02 10.06 -11.66
CA LEU A 95 16.45 11.31 -11.13
C LEU A 95 17.09 11.73 -9.80
N GLU A 96 17.71 10.83 -9.03
CA GLU A 96 18.44 11.18 -7.81
C GLU A 96 19.62 12.13 -8.08
N TYR A 97 20.11 12.21 -9.32
CA TYR A 97 21.13 13.19 -9.72
C TYR A 97 20.59 14.58 -10.06
N ILE A 98 19.28 14.74 -10.25
CA ILE A 98 18.68 16.02 -10.68
C ILE A 98 18.67 17.04 -9.54
N ASN A 99 18.58 18.35 -9.85
CA ASN A 99 18.51 19.37 -8.80
C ASN A 99 17.14 19.37 -8.11
N SER A 100 16.06 19.50 -8.90
CA SER A 100 14.67 19.39 -8.43
C SER A 100 13.77 18.76 -9.48
N VAL A 101 12.68 18.13 -9.02
CA VAL A 101 11.59 17.64 -9.86
C VAL A 101 10.30 18.33 -9.44
N ASN A 102 9.56 18.89 -10.38
CA ASN A 102 8.28 19.53 -10.13
C ASN A 102 7.22 18.79 -10.94
N ILE A 103 6.24 18.19 -10.28
CA ILE A 103 5.19 17.37 -10.91
C ILE A 103 3.83 18.01 -10.66
N ILE A 104 3.10 18.34 -11.73
CA ILE A 104 1.68 18.73 -11.61
C ILE A 104 0.79 17.52 -11.88
N LEU A 105 0.00 17.13 -10.87
CA LEU A 105 -1.03 16.10 -10.96
C LEU A 105 -2.40 16.78 -11.07
N GLU A 106 -3.09 16.57 -12.20
CA GLU A 106 -4.45 17.09 -12.42
C GLU A 106 -5.52 16.00 -12.39
N THR A 107 -5.24 14.89 -13.08
CA THR A 107 -6.12 13.70 -13.10
C THR A 107 -5.29 12.41 -13.03
N THR A 108 -4.02 12.57 -12.66
CA THR A 108 -2.98 11.56 -12.70
C THR A 108 -2.84 10.93 -11.34
N SER A 109 -3.06 9.62 -11.25
CA SER A 109 -2.91 8.94 -9.97
C SER A 109 -1.46 8.89 -9.53
N LEU A 110 -1.18 9.32 -8.30
CA LEU A 110 0.17 9.28 -7.73
C LEU A 110 0.72 7.85 -7.66
N ASP A 111 -0.14 6.88 -7.33
CA ASP A 111 0.17 5.44 -7.38
C ASP A 111 0.67 5.00 -8.76
N ALA A 112 0.04 5.50 -9.84
CA ALA A 112 0.36 5.09 -11.20
C ALA A 112 1.75 5.59 -11.66
N LEU A 113 2.34 6.56 -10.97
CA LEU A 113 3.70 7.01 -11.23
C LEU A 113 4.77 6.16 -10.53
N ASN A 114 4.42 5.35 -9.51
CA ASN A 114 5.37 4.57 -8.68
C ASN A 114 6.56 5.35 -8.06
N ILE A 115 6.62 6.68 -8.22
CA ILE A 115 7.74 7.53 -7.80
C ILE A 115 7.97 7.50 -6.29
N LYS A 116 6.92 7.25 -5.49
CA LYS A 116 6.96 7.08 -4.02
C LYS A 116 7.85 5.92 -3.53
N ASN A 117 8.31 5.07 -4.45
CA ASN A 117 9.24 3.97 -4.17
C ASN A 117 10.73 4.37 -4.29
N TYR A 118 11.02 5.65 -4.58
CA TYR A 118 12.37 6.17 -4.81
C TYR A 118 12.68 7.34 -3.84
N PRO A 119 13.12 7.06 -2.58
CA PRO A 119 13.28 8.09 -1.55
C PRO A 119 14.17 9.28 -1.96
N ASP A 120 15.35 9.01 -2.54
CA ASP A 120 16.28 10.05 -3.02
C ASP A 120 15.69 10.96 -4.14
N VAL A 121 14.63 10.50 -4.81
CA VAL A 121 13.86 11.28 -5.80
C VAL A 121 12.73 12.04 -5.12
N CYS A 122 12.02 11.41 -4.18
CA CYS A 122 10.98 12.06 -3.37
C CYS A 122 11.52 13.28 -2.61
N ASP A 123 12.70 13.17 -1.99
CA ASP A 123 13.44 14.23 -1.29
C ASP A 123 13.73 15.48 -2.14
N LYS A 124 13.54 15.39 -3.47
CA LYS A 124 13.75 16.47 -4.44
C LYS A 124 12.50 16.81 -5.27
N THR A 125 11.39 16.13 -4.99
CA THR A 125 10.17 16.21 -5.79
C THR A 125 9.13 17.06 -5.10
N THR A 126 8.77 18.19 -5.72
CA THR A 126 7.59 18.98 -5.40
C THR A 126 6.40 18.46 -6.22
N ILE A 127 5.30 18.13 -5.55
CA ILE A 127 4.03 17.77 -6.19
C ILE A 127 3.03 18.90 -6.01
N LEU A 128 2.48 19.41 -7.11
CA LEU A 128 1.29 20.26 -7.10
C LEU A 128 0.08 19.43 -7.53
N MET A 129 -0.89 19.28 -6.63
CA MET A 129 -2.16 18.62 -6.90
C MET A 129 -3.21 19.67 -7.26
N ASN A 130 -3.81 19.51 -8.43
CA ASN A 130 -4.84 20.39 -8.98
C ASN A 130 -6.03 19.54 -9.44
N HIS A 131 -7.21 20.14 -9.54
CA HIS A 131 -8.48 19.46 -9.83
C HIS A 131 -8.86 18.34 -8.82
N ASN A 132 -9.79 17.47 -9.22
CA ASN A 132 -10.50 16.56 -8.31
C ASN A 132 -9.57 15.46 -7.76
N LEU A 133 -9.44 15.41 -6.43
CA LEU A 133 -8.50 14.53 -5.73
C LEU A 133 -8.85 13.04 -5.91
N ASP A 134 -10.11 12.67 -6.13
CA ASP A 134 -10.53 11.27 -6.35
C ASP A 134 -9.90 10.67 -7.62
N LYS A 135 -9.51 11.53 -8.58
CA LYS A 135 -8.75 11.13 -9.77
C LYS A 135 -7.30 10.78 -9.44
N ILE A 136 -6.71 11.55 -8.52
CA ILE A 136 -5.32 11.41 -8.07
C ILE A 136 -5.22 10.24 -7.07
N PHE A 137 -6.25 10.07 -6.24
CA PHE A 137 -6.35 9.13 -5.13
C PHE A 137 -7.58 8.22 -5.26
N PRO A 138 -7.64 7.36 -6.30
CA PRO A 138 -8.82 6.52 -6.56
C PRO A 138 -9.08 5.43 -5.50
N LYS A 139 -8.16 5.25 -4.55
CA LYS A 139 -8.23 4.31 -3.41
C LYS A 139 -8.25 5.00 -2.03
N GLY A 140 -8.29 6.34 -2.00
CA GLY A 140 -8.10 7.14 -0.79
C GLY A 140 -6.74 7.82 -0.69
N ILE A 141 -6.64 8.79 0.22
CA ILE A 141 -5.41 9.56 0.50
C ILE A 141 -4.67 8.93 1.67
N ASP A 142 -3.43 8.51 1.45
CA ASP A 142 -2.50 8.14 2.52
C ASP A 142 -1.51 9.29 2.78
N PHE A 143 -1.63 9.93 3.94
CA PHE A 143 -0.77 11.06 4.31
C PHE A 143 0.68 10.64 4.59
N SER A 144 0.93 9.38 4.95
CA SER A 144 2.30 8.87 5.11
C SER A 144 3.05 8.72 3.76
N ASP A 145 2.31 8.56 2.66
CA ASP A 145 2.89 8.60 1.30
C ASP A 145 3.19 10.04 0.86
N LEU A 146 2.36 11.01 1.25
CA LEU A 146 2.56 12.42 0.90
C LEU A 146 3.75 13.03 1.64
N GLY A 147 3.93 12.69 2.92
CA GLY A 147 5.06 13.14 3.75
C GLY A 147 6.44 12.64 3.30
N LYS A 148 6.54 11.85 2.23
CA LYS A 148 7.83 11.42 1.63
C LYS A 148 8.42 12.45 0.67
N PHE A 149 7.60 13.36 0.15
CA PHE A 149 7.99 14.30 -0.90
C PHE A 149 8.53 15.61 -0.33
N HIS A 150 9.45 16.27 -1.06
CA HIS A 150 10.04 17.54 -0.66
C HIS A 150 8.97 18.60 -0.37
N SER A 151 8.01 18.75 -1.27
CA SER A 151 6.79 19.52 -1.01
C SER A 151 5.58 18.84 -1.66
N VAL A 152 4.43 18.91 -1.00
CA VAL A 152 3.13 18.62 -1.59
C VAL A 152 2.19 19.79 -1.36
N ASP A 153 1.76 20.39 -2.46
CA ASP A 153 0.90 21.56 -2.51
C ASP A 153 -0.47 21.11 -3.02
N ILE A 154 -1.54 21.22 -2.22
CA ILE A 154 -2.91 20.87 -2.63
C ILE A 154 -3.70 22.14 -2.97
N ASP A 155 -4.04 22.31 -4.25
CA ASP A 155 -4.79 23.48 -4.75
C ASP A 155 -6.15 23.62 -4.04
N PRO A 156 -6.51 24.85 -3.61
CA PRO A 156 -7.67 25.07 -2.76
C PRO A 156 -9.04 24.87 -3.43
N HIS A 157 -9.11 24.68 -4.75
CA HIS A 157 -10.36 24.37 -5.45
C HIS A 157 -10.61 22.86 -5.59
N ASN A 158 -9.69 22.03 -5.10
CA ASN A 158 -9.76 20.58 -5.26
C ASN A 158 -10.84 19.96 -4.37
N THR A 159 -11.81 19.26 -4.97
CA THR A 159 -12.76 18.42 -4.24
C THR A 159 -12.21 17.02 -4.00
N TYR A 160 -12.45 16.49 -2.80
CA TYR A 160 -12.14 15.14 -2.37
C TYR A 160 -13.41 14.28 -2.22
N LYS A 161 -13.18 12.99 -1.97
CA LYS A 161 -14.13 11.92 -2.14
C LYS A 161 -15.36 12.15 -1.30
N LYS A 162 -16.50 12.06 -1.97
CA LYS A 162 -17.79 12.11 -1.29
C LYS A 162 -17.92 10.85 -0.42
N PRO A 163 -18.08 10.98 0.91
CA PRO A 163 -18.31 9.84 1.79
C PRO A 163 -19.68 9.19 1.50
N PRO A 164 -19.94 8.00 2.05
CA PRO A 164 -21.26 7.38 2.03
C PRO A 164 -22.38 8.34 2.48
N MET A 165 -23.58 8.16 1.92
CA MET A 165 -24.74 8.99 2.27
C MET A 165 -25.15 8.77 3.73
N VAL A 166 -25.02 9.81 4.54
CA VAL A 166 -25.36 9.77 5.97
C VAL A 166 -26.87 9.82 6.13
N THR A 167 -27.44 8.87 6.89
CA THR A 167 -28.88 8.81 7.15
C THR A 167 -29.20 9.31 8.55
N LEU A 168 -30.03 10.36 8.62
CA LEU A 168 -30.38 11.11 9.82
C LEU A 168 -31.88 10.98 10.12
N ASN A 169 -32.21 10.89 11.41
CA ASN A 169 -33.57 10.86 11.95
C ASN A 169 -33.69 11.80 13.17
N GLN A 170 -34.86 11.84 13.82
CA GLN A 170 -35.11 12.71 14.99
C GLN A 170 -34.19 12.45 16.20
N ASN A 171 -33.43 11.36 16.23
CA ASN A 171 -32.54 10.99 17.34
C ASN A 171 -31.07 11.39 17.10
N ASN A 172 -30.62 11.55 15.85
CA ASN A 172 -29.21 11.84 15.50
C ASN A 172 -29.03 13.04 14.55
N TYR A 173 -30.08 13.76 14.14
CA TYR A 173 -29.92 14.91 13.24
C TYR A 173 -29.13 16.09 13.84
N THR A 174 -28.94 16.13 15.15
CA THR A 174 -28.19 17.19 15.84
C THR A 174 -26.69 16.95 15.86
N GLU A 175 -26.24 15.70 15.81
CA GLU A 175 -24.82 15.33 15.86
C GLU A 175 -24.60 13.98 15.17
N PHE A 176 -23.58 13.88 14.33
CA PHE A 176 -23.17 12.63 13.69
C PHE A 176 -21.67 12.63 13.41
N PHE A 177 -21.11 11.44 13.17
CA PHE A 177 -19.70 11.24 12.94
C PHE A 177 -19.51 10.46 11.63
N ILE A 178 -18.45 10.77 10.89
CA ILE A 178 -18.00 9.98 9.74
C ILE A 178 -16.55 9.57 10.02
N SER A 179 -16.25 8.28 9.99
CA SER A 179 -14.89 7.78 10.23
C SER A 179 -13.95 8.11 9.07
N PHE A 180 -12.64 8.17 9.34
CA PHE A 180 -11.65 8.31 8.27
C PHE A 180 -11.66 7.11 7.30
N ASP A 181 -11.98 5.90 7.77
CA ASP A 181 -12.18 4.72 6.91
C ASP A 181 -13.32 4.93 5.90
N GLU A 182 -14.45 5.50 6.32
CA GLU A 182 -15.57 5.86 5.42
C GLU A 182 -15.24 7.00 4.44
N MET A 183 -14.22 7.82 4.76
CA MET A 183 -13.69 8.87 3.89
C MET A 183 -12.48 8.39 3.06
N GLU A 184 -12.04 7.13 3.22
CA GLU A 184 -10.79 6.59 2.67
C GLU A 184 -9.58 7.51 2.94
N ILE A 185 -9.50 8.04 4.16
CA ILE A 185 -8.38 8.84 4.66
C ILE A 185 -7.51 7.93 5.54
N TYR A 186 -6.22 7.82 5.22
CA TYR A 186 -5.30 6.94 5.93
C TYR A 186 -4.10 7.72 6.49
N ASN A 187 -3.64 7.32 7.67
CA ASN A 187 -2.48 7.89 8.35
C ASN A 187 -2.54 9.42 8.52
N PHE A 188 -3.74 9.99 8.73
CA PHE A 188 -3.93 11.43 8.90
C PHE A 188 -3.03 11.99 10.03
N PRO A 189 -2.36 13.15 9.82
CA PRO A 189 -1.42 13.70 10.80
C PRO A 189 -2.06 13.93 12.17
N THR A 190 -1.37 13.59 13.24
CA THR A 190 -1.87 13.84 14.60
C THR A 190 -1.79 15.33 14.94
N SER A 191 -2.43 15.73 16.04
CA SER A 191 -2.33 17.10 16.56
C SER A 191 -0.90 17.52 16.96
N GLU A 192 0.04 16.58 17.09
CA GLU A 192 1.46 16.87 17.36
C GLU A 192 2.28 17.05 16.06
N ASP A 193 1.82 16.48 14.93
CA ASP A 193 2.47 16.57 13.62
C ASP A 193 2.06 17.83 12.84
N LEU A 194 0.87 18.37 13.15
CA LEU A 194 0.30 19.54 12.47
C LEU A 194 0.97 20.85 12.91
N LEU A 195 1.35 21.66 11.93
CA LEU A 195 2.00 22.96 12.14
C LEU A 195 0.99 24.07 12.45
N GLU A 196 1.49 25.11 13.14
CA GLU A 196 0.73 26.32 13.49
C GLU A 196 0.18 27.00 12.22
N GLY A 197 -1.15 27.09 12.13
CA GLY A 197 -1.87 27.60 10.97
C GLY A 197 -2.88 26.60 10.39
N SER A 198 -2.72 25.30 10.66
CA SER A 198 -3.70 24.27 10.32
C SER A 198 -5.10 24.59 10.85
N MET A 199 -6.13 24.39 10.03
CA MET A 199 -7.54 24.64 10.36
C MET A 199 -8.36 23.37 10.13
N LEU A 200 -8.57 22.61 11.21
CA LEU A 200 -9.26 21.32 11.25
C LEU A 200 -10.78 21.40 11.52
N SER A 201 -11.35 22.60 11.51
CA SER A 201 -12.75 22.83 11.88
C SER A 201 -13.37 23.96 11.07
N GLY A 202 -14.66 23.86 10.76
CA GLY A 202 -15.38 24.88 9.98
C GLY A 202 -16.89 24.64 9.98
N GLN A 203 -17.58 25.14 8.94
CA GLN A 203 -19.02 24.94 8.75
C GLN A 203 -19.33 24.40 7.36
N VAL A 204 -20.24 23.43 7.27
CA VAL A 204 -20.81 22.93 6.01
C VAL A 204 -22.21 23.52 5.82
N PRO A 205 -22.46 24.31 4.76
CA PRO A 205 -23.80 24.77 4.41
C PRO A 205 -24.65 23.62 3.85
N VAL A 206 -25.88 23.49 4.33
CA VAL A 206 -26.85 22.51 3.82
C VAL A 206 -28.13 23.23 3.39
N SER A 207 -28.68 22.84 2.24
CA SER A 207 -29.95 23.38 1.72
C SER A 207 -30.86 22.27 1.21
N ILE A 208 -32.12 22.29 1.63
CA ILE A 208 -33.19 21.41 1.12
C ILE A 208 -34.42 22.28 0.86
N ASP A 209 -34.91 22.31 -0.39
CA ASP A 209 -36.07 23.10 -0.82
C ASP A 209 -36.05 24.59 -0.40
N GLY A 210 -34.85 25.18 -0.30
CA GLY A 210 -34.66 26.56 0.15
C GLY A 210 -34.73 26.75 1.68
N TYR A 211 -34.77 25.68 2.47
CA TYR A 211 -34.48 25.70 3.89
C TYR A 211 -32.97 25.50 4.11
N TYR A 212 -32.31 26.52 4.68
CA TYR A 212 -30.86 26.57 4.85
C TYR A 212 -30.47 26.41 6.32
N PHE A 213 -29.40 25.65 6.56
CA PHE A 213 -28.82 25.39 7.87
C PHE A 213 -27.34 25.01 7.72
N TYR A 214 -26.64 24.80 8.83
CA TYR A 214 -25.20 24.51 8.86
C TYR A 214 -24.90 23.40 9.87
N TYR A 215 -23.96 22.53 9.52
CA TYR A 215 -23.24 21.73 10.51
C TYR A 215 -21.87 22.37 10.75
N ASP A 216 -21.55 22.64 12.01
CA ASP A 216 -20.17 22.83 12.44
C ASP A 216 -19.46 21.47 12.34
N PHE A 217 -18.21 21.43 11.89
CA PHE A 217 -17.42 20.19 11.83
C PHE A 217 -16.06 20.35 12.49
N GLU A 218 -15.50 19.24 12.99
CA GLU A 218 -14.19 19.16 13.62
C GLU A 218 -13.53 17.81 13.29
N PHE A 219 -12.28 17.83 12.82
CA PHE A 219 -11.48 16.61 12.64
C PHE A 219 -10.96 16.13 14.00
N LEU A 220 -11.22 14.87 14.29
CA LEU A 220 -10.75 14.13 15.45
C LEU A 220 -9.65 13.13 15.01
N ALA A 221 -9.23 12.25 15.92
CA ALA A 221 -8.14 11.31 15.65
C ALA A 221 -8.52 10.17 14.68
N ASP A 222 -9.82 9.89 14.52
CA ASP A 222 -10.37 8.72 13.83
C ASP A 222 -11.48 9.07 12.82
N GLY A 223 -11.76 10.36 12.60
CA GLY A 223 -12.82 10.83 11.70
C GLY A 223 -13.21 12.28 11.91
N VAL A 224 -14.40 12.63 11.46
CA VAL A 224 -14.95 13.99 11.48
C VAL A 224 -16.26 14.00 12.25
N GLN A 225 -16.31 14.79 13.32
CA GLN A 225 -17.52 15.07 14.08
C GLN A 225 -18.28 16.23 13.44
N PHE A 226 -19.60 16.09 13.28
CA PHE A 226 -20.50 17.13 12.80
C PHE A 226 -21.53 17.46 13.88
N ASN A 227 -21.79 18.74 14.09
CA ASN A 227 -22.73 19.28 15.08
C ASN A 227 -23.64 20.31 14.42
N LEU A 228 -24.95 20.18 14.57
CA LEU A 228 -25.92 21.12 13.98
C LEU A 228 -25.79 22.48 14.67
N ALA A 229 -25.42 23.52 13.94
CA ALA A 229 -24.99 24.80 14.54
C ALA A 229 -26.09 25.57 15.30
N ASN A 230 -27.37 25.34 15.00
CA ASN A 230 -28.51 26.07 15.58
C ASN A 230 -29.72 25.17 15.88
N PRO A 231 -29.57 24.13 16.73
CA PRO A 231 -30.54 23.04 16.84
C PRO A 231 -31.89 23.50 17.42
N GLU A 232 -31.89 24.53 18.28
CA GLU A 232 -33.09 25.13 18.88
C GLU A 232 -34.05 25.75 17.85
N THR A 233 -33.55 26.10 16.66
CA THR A 233 -34.32 26.73 15.57
C THR A 233 -34.52 25.81 14.37
N PHE A 234 -33.98 24.59 14.44
CA PHE A 234 -34.09 23.62 13.38
C PHE A 234 -35.47 22.96 13.37
N ASP A 235 -36.10 22.88 12.20
CA ASP A 235 -37.42 22.31 12.02
C ASP A 235 -37.33 21.05 11.16
N TYR A 236 -37.23 19.91 11.85
CA TYR A 236 -37.07 18.59 11.22
C TYR A 236 -38.20 18.27 10.21
N SER A 237 -39.40 18.83 10.41
CA SER A 237 -40.54 18.62 9.50
C SER A 237 -40.33 19.20 8.09
N LYS A 238 -39.35 20.10 7.92
CA LYS A 238 -38.97 20.65 6.61
C LYS A 238 -38.04 19.76 5.81
N VAL A 239 -37.27 18.89 6.48
CA VAL A 239 -36.22 18.06 5.85
C VAL A 239 -36.61 16.58 5.75
N VAL A 240 -37.49 16.08 6.61
CA VAL A 240 -37.85 14.65 6.66
C VAL A 240 -38.37 14.11 5.32
N ASN A 241 -37.94 12.89 4.99
CA ASN A 241 -38.17 12.20 3.71
C ASN A 241 -37.56 12.90 2.49
N LYS A 242 -36.43 13.58 2.68
CA LYS A 242 -35.67 14.28 1.62
C LYS A 242 -34.17 14.05 1.76
N THR A 243 -33.44 14.40 0.71
CA THR A 243 -31.98 14.31 0.66
C THR A 243 -31.40 15.70 0.37
N ALA A 244 -30.41 16.12 1.16
CA ALA A 244 -29.48 17.17 0.78
C ALA A 244 -28.34 16.56 -0.02
N ILE A 245 -28.01 17.20 -1.14
CA ILE A 245 -26.82 16.88 -1.93
C ILE A 245 -25.95 18.14 -1.93
N THR A 246 -24.71 18.06 -1.43
CA THR A 246 -23.73 19.15 -1.61
C THR A 246 -22.90 18.89 -2.88
N THR A 247 -22.81 19.90 -3.77
CA THR A 247 -22.15 19.82 -5.09
C THR A 247 -21.51 21.16 -5.50
N GLU A 248 -20.45 21.06 -6.33
CA GLU A 248 -19.85 22.16 -7.09
C GLU A 248 -20.89 23.02 -7.84
N ASP A 249 -21.84 22.40 -8.56
CA ASP A 249 -22.79 23.10 -9.45
C ASP A 249 -23.66 24.20 -8.80
N THR A 250 -23.76 24.20 -7.46
CA THR A 250 -24.54 25.20 -6.70
C THR A 250 -23.74 26.44 -6.28
N PHE A 251 -22.41 26.37 -6.19
CA PHE A 251 -21.54 27.46 -5.72
C PHE A 251 -20.15 27.34 -6.37
N PRO A 252 -19.60 28.39 -7.00
CA PRO A 252 -18.26 28.30 -7.63
C PRO A 252 -17.13 28.00 -6.63
N ASP A 253 -17.33 28.31 -5.34
CA ASP A 253 -16.41 27.98 -4.23
C ASP A 253 -16.97 26.87 -3.30
N GLY A 254 -18.14 26.29 -3.66
CA GLY A 254 -18.81 25.16 -3.01
C GLY A 254 -19.39 25.36 -1.61
N PRO A 255 -20.40 24.54 -1.21
CA PRO A 255 -20.76 24.33 0.18
C PRO A 255 -19.95 23.16 0.75
N TYR A 256 -18.63 23.32 0.85
CA TYR A 256 -17.72 22.29 1.37
C TYR A 256 -17.46 22.43 2.86
N ALA A 257 -17.07 21.33 3.49
CA ALA A 257 -16.12 21.43 4.58
C ALA A 257 -14.74 21.70 3.97
N GLN A 258 -14.14 22.86 4.29
CA GLN A 258 -12.78 23.21 3.89
C GLN A 258 -11.84 22.97 5.07
N VAL A 259 -10.87 22.07 4.91
CA VAL A 259 -9.83 21.82 5.90
C VAL A 259 -8.49 22.28 5.35
N TYR A 260 -7.84 23.21 6.03
CA TYR A 260 -6.46 23.56 5.73
C TYR A 260 -5.53 22.71 6.59
N ILE A 261 -4.71 21.90 5.94
CA ILE A 261 -3.67 21.10 6.59
C ILE A 261 -2.30 21.69 6.32
N GLN A 262 -1.43 21.60 7.32
CA GLN A 262 0.01 21.79 7.15
C GLN A 262 0.76 20.88 8.13
N TYR A 263 1.64 20.01 7.64
CA TYR A 263 2.47 19.12 8.45
C TYR A 263 3.79 18.80 7.74
N GLY A 264 4.74 18.23 8.49
CA GLY A 264 6.07 17.88 8.00
C GLY A 264 7.21 18.63 8.70
N ASP A 265 8.40 18.62 8.11
CA ASP A 265 9.61 19.24 8.66
C ASP A 265 10.25 20.29 7.71
N GLU A 266 11.52 20.63 7.91
CA GLU A 266 12.22 21.62 7.07
C GLU A 266 12.57 21.10 5.66
N ILE A 267 12.44 19.80 5.40
CA ILE A 267 12.83 19.10 4.16
C ILE A 267 11.60 18.51 3.46
N HIS A 268 10.63 17.97 4.20
CA HIS A 268 9.40 17.38 3.68
C HIS A 268 8.18 18.16 4.18
N MET A 269 7.53 18.92 3.30
CA MET A 269 6.39 19.78 3.67
C MET A 269 5.12 19.35 2.92
N VAL A 270 4.00 19.21 3.62
CA VAL A 270 2.69 19.00 2.98
C VAL A 270 1.73 20.06 3.45
N HIS A 271 1.14 20.81 2.51
CA HIS A 271 0.19 21.86 2.82
C HIS A 271 -0.88 22.07 1.73
N GLY A 272 -2.06 22.54 2.14
CA GLY A 272 -3.13 22.89 1.22
C GLY A 272 -4.52 22.66 1.80
N ILE A 273 -5.55 22.73 0.95
CA ILE A 273 -6.93 22.60 1.38
C ILE A 273 -7.56 21.32 0.81
N ILE A 274 -8.24 20.58 1.67
CA ILE A 274 -9.10 19.46 1.29
C ILE A 274 -10.55 19.91 1.44
N ASN A 275 -11.27 19.94 0.31
CA ASN A 275 -12.70 20.23 0.28
C ASN A 275 -13.49 18.94 0.17
N PHE A 276 -14.35 18.63 1.14
CA PHE A 276 -15.25 17.48 1.03
C PHE A 276 -16.72 17.86 1.15
N CYS A 277 -17.55 17.09 0.46
CA CYS A 277 -19.00 17.19 0.40
C CYS A 277 -19.64 16.20 1.39
N ILE A 278 -20.88 16.46 1.82
CA ILE A 278 -21.68 15.50 2.60
C ILE A 278 -23.06 15.35 1.96
N ASP A 279 -23.47 14.10 1.69
CA ASP A 279 -24.85 13.81 1.30
C ASP A 279 -25.62 13.32 2.51
N LEU A 280 -26.72 14.01 2.83
CA LEU A 280 -27.53 13.75 4.01
C LEU A 280 -28.93 13.33 3.59
N LYS A 281 -29.39 12.16 4.03
CA LYS A 281 -30.76 11.70 3.86
C LYS A 281 -31.51 11.78 5.18
N PHE A 282 -32.61 12.52 5.20
CA PHE A 282 -33.45 12.68 6.38
C PHE A 282 -34.67 11.76 6.28
N VAL A 283 -34.91 10.94 7.30
CA VAL A 283 -36.00 9.94 7.36
C VAL A 283 -36.76 10.04 8.68
N GLU A 284 -37.94 9.44 8.77
CA GLU A 284 -38.63 9.28 10.06
C GLU A 284 -37.88 8.24 10.91
N ALA A 285 -37.79 8.45 12.22
CA ALA A 285 -37.19 7.47 13.14
C ALA A 285 -37.93 6.13 13.17
N SER A 286 -39.20 6.07 12.72
CA SER A 286 -39.96 4.83 12.52
C SER A 286 -39.49 4.01 11.32
N ASP A 287 -38.77 4.64 10.39
CA ASP A 287 -38.39 4.04 9.11
C ASP A 287 -36.96 3.48 9.17
N LEU A 288 -36.26 3.68 10.30
CA LEU A 288 -35.00 3.03 10.63
C LEU A 288 -35.19 1.93 11.67
N SER A 289 -34.30 0.94 11.65
CA SER A 289 -34.12 -0.01 12.74
C SER A 289 -32.64 -0.38 12.89
N THR A 290 -32.27 -0.84 14.08
CA THR A 290 -30.91 -1.26 14.42
C THR A 290 -30.81 -2.78 14.42
N VAL A 291 -29.80 -3.31 13.74
CA VAL A 291 -29.31 -4.67 13.90
C VAL A 291 -28.08 -4.61 14.79
N THR A 292 -28.10 -5.27 15.95
CA THR A 292 -26.95 -5.31 16.86
C THR A 292 -26.26 -6.66 16.76
N ALA A 293 -24.98 -6.68 16.39
CA ALA A 293 -24.13 -7.86 16.53
C ALA A 293 -23.54 -7.91 17.95
N GLU A 294 -23.82 -9.01 18.67
CA GLU A 294 -23.28 -9.25 20.01
C GLU A 294 -22.34 -10.46 20.03
N TYR A 295 -21.29 -10.38 20.86
CA TYR A 295 -20.24 -11.40 20.95
C TYR A 295 -20.17 -11.99 22.36
N TRP A 296 -20.60 -13.24 22.54
CA TRP A 296 -20.76 -13.86 23.87
C TRP A 296 -20.01 -15.18 24.05
N GLU A 297 -19.41 -15.36 25.22
CA GLU A 297 -18.99 -16.66 25.75
C GLU A 297 -20.22 -17.44 26.25
N TYR A 298 -20.35 -18.71 25.84
CA TYR A 298 -21.35 -19.65 26.35
C TYR A 298 -20.67 -20.85 27.02
N ASP A 299 -21.30 -21.38 28.07
CA ASP A 299 -20.81 -22.55 28.80
C ASP A 299 -21.08 -23.87 28.05
N THR A 300 -20.58 -24.99 28.60
CA THR A 300 -20.79 -26.33 28.02
C THR A 300 -22.23 -26.84 28.07
N ALA A 301 -23.13 -26.17 28.80
CA ALA A 301 -24.55 -26.47 28.85
C ALA A 301 -25.39 -25.56 27.92
N GLY A 302 -24.76 -24.58 27.27
CA GLY A 302 -25.41 -23.64 26.36
C GLY A 302 -26.01 -22.40 27.03
N ASN A 303 -25.55 -22.02 28.23
CA ASN A 303 -25.94 -20.78 28.89
C ASN A 303 -24.93 -19.65 28.57
N PRO A 304 -25.37 -18.39 28.40
CA PRO A 304 -24.45 -17.25 28.27
C PRO A 304 -23.67 -17.03 29.58
N VAL A 305 -22.38 -16.72 29.44
CA VAL A 305 -21.45 -16.46 30.56
C VAL A 305 -21.13 -14.97 30.66
N LYS A 306 -20.68 -14.35 29.55
CA LYS A 306 -20.35 -12.91 29.47
C LYS A 306 -20.18 -12.45 28.02
N LYS A 307 -20.26 -11.14 27.78
CA LYS A 307 -19.75 -10.51 26.55
C LYS A 307 -18.23 -10.62 26.47
N ILE A 308 -17.70 -10.71 25.25
CA ILE A 308 -16.26 -10.90 24.96
C ILE A 308 -15.71 -9.98 23.87
N ALA A 309 -16.56 -9.16 23.26
CA ALA A 309 -16.22 -7.93 22.54
C ALA A 309 -17.37 -6.93 22.74
N GLU A 310 -17.14 -5.66 22.40
CA GLU A 310 -18.21 -4.64 22.37
C GLU A 310 -19.26 -4.97 21.30
N ASP A 311 -20.47 -4.47 21.52
CA ASP A 311 -21.60 -4.61 20.60
C ASP A 311 -21.41 -3.71 19.37
N GLU A 312 -21.83 -4.19 18.20
CA GLU A 312 -21.80 -3.40 16.96
C GLU A 312 -23.24 -3.11 16.51
N PRO A 313 -23.73 -1.87 16.70
CA PRO A 313 -25.02 -1.44 16.18
C PRO A 313 -24.89 -0.98 14.72
N PHE A 314 -25.63 -1.63 13.83
CA PHE A 314 -25.81 -1.23 12.43
C PHE A 314 -27.22 -0.65 12.29
N THR A 315 -27.36 0.61 11.88
CA THR A 315 -28.68 1.25 11.69
C THR A 315 -28.97 1.40 10.20
N GLY A 316 -30.17 1.02 9.76
CA GLY A 316 -30.57 1.15 8.36
C GLY A 316 -32.07 1.21 8.14
N GLU A 317 -32.46 1.62 6.94
CA GLU A 317 -33.86 1.77 6.55
C GLU A 317 -34.58 0.42 6.45
N VAL A 318 -35.80 0.36 7.01
CA VAL A 318 -36.65 -0.84 6.98
C VAL A 318 -36.84 -1.32 5.53
N GLY A 319 -36.46 -2.58 5.28
CA GLY A 319 -36.49 -3.21 3.95
C GLY A 319 -35.17 -3.13 3.16
N THR A 320 -34.19 -2.32 3.58
CA THR A 320 -32.82 -2.39 3.03
C THR A 320 -32.06 -3.58 3.64
N ASP A 321 -31.01 -4.04 2.96
CA ASP A 321 -30.25 -5.23 3.39
C ASP A 321 -29.23 -4.89 4.49
N TYR A 322 -29.03 -5.80 5.44
CA TYR A 322 -27.96 -5.75 6.43
C TYR A 322 -27.05 -6.97 6.33
N THR A 323 -25.82 -6.80 6.79
CA THR A 323 -24.87 -7.88 7.05
C THR A 323 -24.13 -7.58 8.35
N THR A 324 -23.92 -8.62 9.15
CA THR A 324 -23.07 -8.62 10.35
C THR A 324 -21.97 -9.66 10.15
N THR A 325 -20.83 -9.51 10.82
CA THR A 325 -19.66 -10.37 10.62
C THR A 325 -19.29 -11.16 11.87
N GLN A 326 -18.68 -12.32 11.68
CA GLN A 326 -18.10 -13.10 12.79
C GLN A 326 -16.70 -12.58 13.09
N LYS A 327 -16.44 -12.14 14.33
CA LYS A 327 -15.08 -11.79 14.79
C LYS A 327 -14.23 -13.01 15.11
N ASN A 328 -12.92 -12.92 14.83
CA ASN A 328 -11.94 -13.86 15.36
C ASN A 328 -11.45 -13.36 16.74
N ILE A 329 -12.02 -13.86 17.83
CA ILE A 329 -11.76 -13.33 19.19
C ILE A 329 -10.66 -14.16 19.90
N PRO A 330 -9.51 -13.56 20.26
CA PRO A 330 -8.40 -14.27 20.91
C PRO A 330 -8.81 -15.02 22.18
N GLY A 331 -8.39 -16.28 22.29
CA GLY A 331 -8.73 -17.16 23.41
C GLY A 331 -10.10 -17.87 23.32
N TYR A 332 -10.88 -17.61 22.28
CA TYR A 332 -12.19 -18.26 22.06
C TYR A 332 -12.23 -18.97 20.70
N THR A 333 -13.12 -19.95 20.59
CA THR A 333 -13.48 -20.63 19.34
C THR A 333 -14.94 -20.34 19.05
N PHE A 334 -15.24 -19.87 17.85
CA PHE A 334 -16.62 -19.70 17.39
C PHE A 334 -17.35 -21.04 17.39
N VAL A 335 -18.62 -21.03 17.81
CA VAL A 335 -19.47 -22.23 17.89
C VAL A 335 -20.59 -22.16 16.87
N LYS A 336 -21.32 -21.04 16.84
CA LYS A 336 -22.45 -20.78 15.94
C LYS A 336 -22.92 -19.33 16.05
N VAL A 337 -23.69 -18.87 15.08
CA VAL A 337 -24.51 -17.67 15.17
C VAL A 337 -25.93 -18.03 15.65
N ALA A 338 -26.60 -17.11 16.33
CA ALA A 338 -28.01 -17.18 16.65
C ALA A 338 -28.69 -15.89 16.16
N GLY A 339 -29.76 -16.04 15.38
CA GLY A 339 -30.24 -14.99 14.47
C GLY A 339 -29.67 -15.18 13.06
N GLU A 340 -30.18 -14.40 12.10
CA GLU A 340 -29.68 -14.41 10.72
C GLU A 340 -28.59 -13.33 10.59
N PRO A 341 -27.35 -13.67 10.18
CA PRO A 341 -26.27 -12.68 10.08
C PRO A 341 -26.43 -11.73 8.90
N THR A 342 -27.24 -12.11 7.91
CA THR A 342 -27.62 -11.31 6.74
C THR A 342 -29.14 -11.30 6.61
N GLY A 343 -29.72 -10.16 6.28
CA GLY A 343 -31.17 -10.07 6.13
C GLY A 343 -31.62 -8.70 5.67
N LYS A 344 -32.87 -8.34 5.96
CA LYS A 344 -33.41 -6.99 5.76
C LYS A 344 -33.80 -6.36 7.09
N TYR A 345 -33.53 -5.07 7.25
CA TYR A 345 -33.98 -4.31 8.41
C TYR A 345 -35.51 -4.42 8.52
N ALA A 346 -36.01 -4.71 9.73
CA ALA A 346 -37.44 -4.87 10.01
C ALA A 346 -37.94 -3.69 10.86
N GLU A 347 -39.26 -3.54 11.05
CA GLU A 347 -39.84 -2.51 11.95
C GLU A 347 -39.45 -2.65 13.43
N LYS A 348 -38.58 -3.61 13.78
CA LYS A 348 -38.11 -3.90 15.13
C LYS A 348 -36.65 -4.29 15.08
N ASP A 349 -35.92 -3.77 16.05
CA ASP A 349 -34.50 -4.04 16.22
C ASP A 349 -34.22 -5.54 16.36
N VAL A 350 -33.13 -5.97 15.74
CA VAL A 350 -32.72 -7.37 15.63
C VAL A 350 -31.39 -7.54 16.36
N THR A 351 -31.25 -8.63 17.10
CA THR A 351 -29.97 -9.00 17.70
C THR A 351 -29.43 -10.24 17.01
N VAL A 352 -28.21 -10.17 16.50
CA VAL A 352 -27.45 -11.30 15.96
C VAL A 352 -26.37 -11.67 16.99
N THR A 353 -26.52 -12.81 17.64
CA THR A 353 -25.57 -13.25 18.69
C THR A 353 -24.56 -14.24 18.12
N TYR A 354 -23.31 -13.82 18.00
CA TYR A 354 -22.19 -14.72 17.73
C TYR A 354 -21.77 -15.42 19.02
N ILE A 355 -21.93 -16.75 19.03
CA ILE A 355 -21.71 -17.58 20.22
C ILE A 355 -20.35 -18.25 20.13
N TYR A 356 -19.55 -18.05 21.16
CA TYR A 356 -18.21 -18.58 21.29
C TYR A 356 -18.08 -19.46 22.52
N LYS A 357 -17.14 -20.41 22.46
CA LYS A 357 -16.69 -21.19 23.60
C LYS A 357 -15.25 -20.80 23.90
N LYS A 358 -14.96 -20.50 25.16
CA LYS A 358 -13.58 -20.28 25.60
C LYS A 358 -12.74 -21.50 25.31
N LYS A 359 -11.57 -21.31 24.68
CA LYS A 359 -10.62 -22.39 24.40
C LYS A 359 -10.28 -23.04 25.74
N THR A 360 -10.55 -24.34 25.85
CA THR A 360 -10.36 -25.07 27.11
C THR A 360 -8.86 -25.19 27.35
N PRO A 361 -8.33 -24.93 28.55
CA PRO A 361 -6.93 -25.16 28.82
C PRO A 361 -6.63 -26.65 28.64
N SER A 362 -5.88 -26.99 27.59
CA SER A 362 -5.26 -28.30 27.47
C SER A 362 -4.39 -28.51 28.71
N THR A 363 -4.56 -29.66 29.38
CA THR A 363 -3.71 -30.01 30.53
C THR A 363 -2.27 -30.12 30.03
N PRO A 364 -1.29 -29.46 30.69
CA PRO A 364 -0.12 -28.99 29.97
C PRO A 364 0.95 -30.07 29.73
N SER A 365 1.34 -30.25 28.48
CA SER A 365 2.69 -29.81 28.10
C SER A 365 2.65 -28.28 28.04
N GLU A 366 3.53 -27.61 28.79
CA GLU A 366 3.45 -26.21 29.24
C GLU A 366 2.68 -25.23 28.33
N PRO A 367 1.68 -24.49 28.86
CA PRO A 367 1.01 -23.45 28.11
C PRO A 367 1.86 -22.19 28.23
N ASN A 368 2.85 -22.05 27.35
CA ASN A 368 3.51 -20.77 27.23
C ASN A 368 2.50 -19.74 26.71
N ASN A 369 2.28 -18.75 27.57
CA ASN A 369 1.98 -17.35 27.24
C ASN A 369 2.61 -16.95 25.88
N PRO A 370 2.07 -15.96 25.13
CA PRO A 370 2.84 -15.26 24.10
C PRO A 370 3.94 -14.40 24.74
N GLY A 371 4.87 -15.05 25.43
CA GLY A 371 6.24 -14.57 25.49
C GLY A 371 6.82 -14.68 24.09
N THR A 372 7.77 -13.80 23.81
CA THR A 372 8.70 -13.88 22.68
C THR A 372 9.01 -15.35 22.35
N PRO A 373 8.82 -15.81 21.09
CA PRO A 373 9.22 -17.15 20.68
C PRO A 373 10.65 -17.43 21.14
N GLY A 374 10.90 -18.64 21.63
CA GLY A 374 12.20 -18.99 22.22
C GLY A 374 13.32 -18.63 21.25
N SER A 375 14.15 -17.65 21.62
CA SER A 375 14.99 -16.91 20.67
C SER A 375 15.85 -17.85 19.84
N VAL A 376 15.50 -17.98 18.56
CA VAL A 376 16.41 -18.57 17.57
C VAL A 376 17.66 -17.69 17.56
N PRO A 377 18.87 -18.23 17.77
CA PRO A 377 20.08 -17.41 17.82
C PRO A 377 20.28 -16.62 16.53
N ASP A 378 20.56 -15.32 16.62
CA ASP A 378 20.74 -14.45 15.43
C ASP A 378 21.82 -15.02 14.47
N GLU A 379 22.84 -15.70 15.02
CA GLU A 379 23.91 -16.40 14.31
C GLU A 379 23.46 -17.56 13.40
N VAL A 380 22.21 -18.04 13.54
CA VAL A 380 21.64 -19.05 12.64
C VAL A 380 20.49 -18.52 11.78
N LEU A 381 20.12 -17.24 11.87
CA LEU A 381 19.07 -16.64 11.04
C LEU A 381 19.55 -16.42 9.60
N LEU A 382 18.70 -16.75 8.63
CA LEU A 382 18.90 -16.47 7.21
C LEU A 382 17.67 -15.73 6.67
N PRO A 383 17.79 -14.49 6.17
CA PRO A 383 16.65 -13.76 5.62
C PRO A 383 16.10 -14.49 4.37
N VAL A 384 14.78 -14.53 4.25
CA VAL A 384 14.06 -14.90 3.03
C VAL A 384 13.55 -13.61 2.41
N TRP A 385 14.16 -13.24 1.29
CA TRP A 385 13.78 -12.07 0.52
C TRP A 385 12.53 -12.36 -0.33
N ARG A 386 11.62 -11.38 -0.41
CA ARG A 386 10.41 -11.41 -1.25
C ARG A 386 10.50 -10.35 -2.32
N ALA A 387 10.21 -10.73 -3.56
CA ALA A 387 10.08 -9.80 -4.68
C ALA A 387 8.81 -10.12 -5.46
N TYR A 388 8.13 -9.08 -5.94
CA TYR A 388 6.85 -9.14 -6.61
C TYR A 388 6.95 -8.81 -8.09
N ASN A 389 6.30 -9.60 -8.94
CA ASN A 389 6.18 -9.31 -10.37
C ASN A 389 4.84 -8.63 -10.66
N PHE A 390 4.86 -7.32 -10.89
CA PHE A 390 3.65 -6.57 -11.25
C PHE A 390 3.00 -7.05 -12.57
N GLY A 391 3.77 -7.69 -13.46
CA GLY A 391 3.29 -8.12 -14.78
C GLY A 391 2.37 -9.34 -14.77
N ASP A 392 2.52 -10.25 -13.81
CA ASP A 392 1.74 -11.50 -13.72
C ASP A 392 1.29 -11.88 -12.29
N GLY A 393 1.68 -11.11 -11.28
CA GLY A 393 1.31 -11.32 -9.88
C GLY A 393 2.23 -12.27 -9.10
N ASP A 394 3.29 -12.80 -9.70
CA ASP A 394 4.15 -13.79 -9.04
C ASP A 394 4.98 -13.21 -7.89
N HIS A 395 5.37 -14.09 -6.96
CA HIS A 395 6.24 -13.74 -5.84
C HIS A 395 7.38 -14.75 -5.71
N LEU A 396 8.63 -14.28 -5.76
CA LEU A 396 9.79 -15.10 -5.40
C LEU A 396 10.04 -15.03 -3.89
N TYR A 397 10.36 -16.16 -3.27
CA TYR A 397 10.82 -16.24 -1.87
C TYR A 397 12.17 -16.96 -1.82
N THR A 398 13.26 -16.24 -1.56
CA THR A 398 14.61 -16.83 -1.65
C THR A 398 15.57 -16.42 -0.53
N ILE A 399 16.46 -17.34 -0.16
CA ILE A 399 17.64 -17.08 0.69
C ILE A 399 18.90 -16.79 -0.12
N SER A 400 18.79 -16.74 -1.45
CA SER A 400 19.89 -16.38 -2.35
C SER A 400 19.82 -14.89 -2.65
N ARG A 401 20.75 -14.11 -2.08
CA ARG A 401 20.82 -12.67 -2.32
C ARG A 401 21.05 -12.37 -3.80
N ASP A 402 21.89 -13.18 -4.45
CA ASP A 402 22.20 -13.07 -5.89
C ASP A 402 20.97 -13.36 -6.77
N GLU A 403 20.08 -14.29 -6.36
CA GLU A 403 18.84 -14.59 -7.09
C GLU A 403 17.86 -13.42 -6.97
N TYR A 404 17.71 -12.88 -5.76
CA TYR A 404 16.89 -11.70 -5.46
C TYR A 404 17.37 -10.44 -6.21
N ASP A 405 18.64 -10.07 -6.05
CA ASP A 405 19.21 -8.88 -6.70
C ASP A 405 19.17 -9.01 -8.24
N TRP A 406 19.29 -10.23 -8.78
CA TRP A 406 19.14 -10.47 -10.21
C TRP A 406 17.71 -10.24 -10.71
N ILE A 407 16.68 -10.79 -10.05
CA ILE A 407 15.29 -10.59 -10.51
C ILE A 407 14.79 -9.17 -10.27
N VAL A 408 15.22 -8.50 -9.20
CA VAL A 408 14.96 -7.06 -8.99
C VAL A 408 15.64 -6.24 -10.09
N GLY A 409 16.88 -6.60 -10.48
CA GLY A 409 17.56 -6.03 -11.64
C GLY A 409 16.90 -6.34 -13.00
N LEU A 410 15.97 -7.30 -13.07
CA LEU A 410 15.11 -7.58 -14.22
C LEU A 410 13.75 -6.85 -14.15
N GLY A 411 13.51 -6.01 -13.15
CA GLY A 411 12.32 -5.18 -13.01
C GLY A 411 11.24 -5.73 -12.07
N TRP A 412 11.53 -6.75 -11.26
CA TRP A 412 10.63 -7.15 -10.18
C TRP A 412 10.71 -6.14 -9.02
N GLN A 413 9.57 -5.86 -8.40
CA GLN A 413 9.50 -4.98 -7.23
C GLN A 413 10.20 -5.64 -6.04
N ALA A 414 11.15 -4.92 -5.44
CA ALA A 414 11.75 -5.28 -4.17
C ALA A 414 10.72 -5.13 -3.04
N GLU A 415 10.45 -6.21 -2.30
CA GLU A 415 9.64 -6.20 -1.07
C GLU A 415 10.46 -6.61 0.17
N GLU A 416 11.78 -6.55 0.03
CA GLU A 416 12.78 -6.78 1.08
C GLU A 416 12.65 -8.15 1.77
N ILE A 417 12.74 -8.21 3.11
CA ILE A 417 12.78 -9.45 3.89
C ILE A 417 11.36 -9.77 4.38
N ALA A 418 10.68 -10.70 3.73
CA ALA A 418 9.36 -11.13 4.19
C ALA A 418 9.41 -11.91 5.50
N PHE A 419 10.41 -12.77 5.71
CA PHE A 419 10.60 -13.54 6.95
C PHE A 419 12.01 -14.08 7.10
N TYR A 420 12.33 -14.63 8.28
CA TYR A 420 13.62 -15.30 8.51
C TYR A 420 13.47 -16.82 8.57
N SER A 421 14.34 -17.50 7.84
CA SER A 421 14.61 -18.94 7.91
C SER A 421 15.81 -19.23 8.82
N VAL A 422 16.24 -20.49 8.93
CA VAL A 422 17.44 -20.90 9.68
C VAL A 422 18.49 -21.58 8.80
N THR A 423 19.74 -21.55 9.24
CA THR A 423 20.80 -22.37 8.62
C THR A 423 20.47 -23.88 8.70
N PRO A 424 20.91 -24.70 7.73
CA PRO A 424 20.74 -26.16 7.78
C PRO A 424 21.43 -26.84 8.98
N ALA A 425 22.32 -26.12 9.67
CA ALA A 425 23.04 -26.61 10.85
C ALA A 425 22.25 -26.44 12.16
N TYR A 426 21.14 -25.70 12.15
CA TYR A 426 20.29 -25.55 13.33
C TYR A 426 19.59 -26.85 13.68
N GLU A 427 19.68 -27.29 14.94
CA GLU A 427 19.24 -28.63 15.38
C GLU A 427 17.75 -28.92 15.15
N LYS A 428 16.93 -27.88 14.93
CA LYS A 428 15.47 -27.95 14.73
C LYS A 428 15.04 -27.46 13.34
N ALA A 429 15.97 -27.35 12.40
CA ALA A 429 15.69 -26.92 11.02
C ALA A 429 14.73 -27.90 10.33
N ILE A 430 13.59 -27.40 9.84
CA ILE A 430 12.59 -28.17 9.08
C ILE A 430 12.70 -27.77 7.60
N PRO A 431 12.96 -28.68 6.66
CA PRO A 431 13.14 -28.32 5.25
C PRO A 431 11.83 -27.82 4.62
N ALA A 432 11.89 -26.67 3.97
CA ALA A 432 10.86 -26.19 3.04
C ALA A 432 11.32 -26.48 1.61
N TYR A 433 10.56 -27.32 0.91
CA TYR A 433 10.85 -27.75 -0.44
C TYR A 433 10.32 -26.76 -1.47
N ARG A 434 11.13 -26.44 -2.50
CA ARG A 434 10.80 -25.52 -3.59
C ARG A 434 10.51 -26.30 -4.88
N LEU A 435 9.40 -25.98 -5.54
CA LEU A 435 9.10 -26.39 -6.92
C LEU A 435 8.98 -25.17 -7.82
N TYR A 436 9.30 -25.37 -9.09
CA TYR A 436 9.10 -24.41 -10.18
C TYR A 436 8.15 -24.99 -11.23
N ASN A 437 7.15 -24.25 -11.67
CA ASN A 437 6.26 -24.66 -12.75
C ASN A 437 6.79 -24.13 -14.10
N PRO A 438 7.31 -25.00 -15.00
CA PRO A 438 7.85 -24.55 -16.29
C PRO A 438 6.79 -24.06 -17.29
N ASN A 439 5.49 -24.12 -16.96
CA ASN A 439 4.40 -23.71 -17.85
C ASN A 439 3.83 -22.33 -17.49
N SER A 440 3.80 -21.96 -16.21
CA SER A 440 3.40 -20.64 -15.74
C SER A 440 4.62 -19.75 -15.48
N GLY A 441 5.66 -20.28 -14.82
CA GLY A 441 6.79 -19.53 -14.27
C GLY A 441 6.80 -19.47 -12.74
N GLU A 442 5.72 -19.92 -12.08
CA GLU A 442 5.51 -19.75 -10.64
C GLU A 442 6.39 -20.67 -9.77
N HIS A 443 6.59 -20.27 -8.51
CA HIS A 443 7.25 -21.08 -7.49
C HIS A 443 6.28 -21.50 -6.37
N PHE A 444 6.45 -22.73 -5.85
CA PHE A 444 5.65 -23.25 -4.74
C PHE A 444 6.52 -23.81 -3.62
N TYR A 445 6.11 -23.56 -2.38
CA TYR A 445 6.85 -23.88 -1.16
C TYR A 445 6.02 -24.72 -0.19
N THR A 446 6.59 -25.81 0.33
CA THR A 446 5.88 -26.68 1.28
C THR A 446 6.82 -27.42 2.23
N LEU A 447 6.37 -27.67 3.47
CA LEU A 447 7.02 -28.62 4.39
C LEU A 447 6.59 -30.07 4.15
N SER A 448 5.52 -30.28 3.36
CA SER A 448 4.93 -31.60 3.11
C SER A 448 5.64 -32.28 1.95
N GLU A 449 6.51 -33.25 2.23
CA GLU A 449 7.12 -34.12 1.22
C GLU A 449 6.06 -34.82 0.35
N ALA A 450 4.88 -35.14 0.91
CA ALA A 450 3.78 -35.71 0.14
C ALA A 450 3.14 -34.72 -0.84
N GLU A 451 3.01 -33.44 -0.47
CA GLU A 451 2.55 -32.37 -1.37
C GLU A 451 3.61 -32.11 -2.45
N TYR A 452 4.88 -32.08 -2.07
CA TYR A 452 6.03 -31.94 -2.96
C TYR A 452 6.06 -33.00 -4.07
N GLU A 453 5.94 -34.28 -3.69
CA GLU A 453 5.84 -35.39 -4.64
C GLU A 453 4.59 -35.30 -5.53
N ALA A 454 3.44 -34.91 -4.95
CA ALA A 454 2.18 -34.80 -5.68
C ALA A 454 2.13 -33.64 -6.68
N VAL A 455 2.75 -32.50 -6.38
CA VAL A 455 2.87 -31.35 -7.29
C VAL A 455 3.88 -31.65 -8.39
N ALA A 456 5.03 -32.26 -8.07
CA ALA A 456 5.99 -32.72 -9.09
C ALA A 456 5.38 -33.75 -10.05
N ALA A 457 4.55 -34.67 -9.56
CA ALA A 457 3.82 -35.64 -10.40
C ALA A 457 2.83 -35.00 -11.39
N LYS A 458 2.44 -33.72 -11.19
CA LYS A 458 1.64 -32.92 -12.13
C LYS A 458 2.48 -32.19 -13.19
N GLY A 459 3.80 -32.39 -13.21
CA GLY A 459 4.71 -31.82 -14.22
C GLY A 459 5.52 -30.62 -13.76
N TRP A 460 5.56 -30.33 -12.45
CA TRP A 460 6.41 -29.29 -11.88
C TRP A 460 7.84 -29.80 -11.66
N ASN A 461 8.81 -28.90 -11.82
CA ASN A 461 10.22 -29.20 -11.59
C ASN A 461 10.54 -29.14 -10.09
N LYS A 462 11.24 -30.16 -9.59
CA LYS A 462 11.78 -30.22 -8.23
C LYS A 462 13.11 -29.46 -8.17
N GLU A 463 13.19 -28.43 -7.34
CA GLU A 463 14.42 -27.65 -7.13
C GLU A 463 15.15 -28.01 -5.81
N GLY A 464 14.61 -28.97 -5.04
CA GLY A 464 15.14 -29.37 -3.75
C GLY A 464 14.59 -28.53 -2.58
N ILE A 465 15.46 -28.23 -1.62
CA ILE A 465 15.12 -27.46 -0.41
C ILE A 465 15.47 -26.00 -0.68
N GLY A 466 14.47 -25.11 -0.63
CA GLY A 466 14.67 -23.67 -0.82
C GLY A 466 15.26 -23.02 0.43
N TYR A 467 14.73 -23.37 1.61
CA TYR A 467 15.16 -22.84 2.91
C TYR A 467 14.68 -23.75 4.05
N TYR A 468 15.02 -23.42 5.30
CA TYR A 468 14.63 -24.20 6.48
C TYR A 468 13.84 -23.35 7.48
N MET A 469 12.70 -23.88 7.91
CA MET A 469 11.79 -23.24 8.87
C MET A 469 11.99 -23.84 10.27
N VAL A 470 11.27 -23.30 11.26
CA VAL A 470 11.36 -23.77 12.66
C VAL A 470 10.04 -24.43 13.11
N PRO A 471 10.05 -25.23 14.19
CA PRO A 471 8.81 -25.75 14.78
C PRO A 471 7.92 -24.63 15.32
N GLU A 472 6.61 -24.88 15.39
CA GLU A 472 5.58 -23.96 15.90
C GLU A 472 5.97 -23.26 17.22
N ASN A 473 6.56 -23.98 18.17
CA ASN A 473 6.91 -23.45 19.48
C ASN A 473 8.14 -22.51 19.48
N LEU A 474 8.71 -22.19 18.32
CA LEU A 474 9.89 -21.35 18.14
C LEU A 474 9.75 -20.29 17.05
N GLY A 475 8.58 -20.17 16.40
CA GLY A 475 8.43 -19.30 15.24
C GLY A 475 7.09 -18.60 15.08
N TYR A 476 7.08 -17.67 14.14
CA TYR A 476 5.93 -16.84 13.77
C TYR A 476 5.21 -17.47 12.58
N ALA A 477 3.88 -17.55 12.63
CA ALA A 477 3.12 -18.18 11.55
C ALA A 477 3.29 -17.46 10.20
N ILE A 478 3.49 -18.25 9.15
CA ILE A 478 3.38 -17.84 7.75
C ILE A 478 2.09 -18.42 7.18
N TYR A 479 1.18 -17.55 6.76
CA TYR A 479 -0.09 -17.91 6.15
C TYR A 479 0.08 -18.14 4.65
N ARG A 480 -0.67 -19.11 4.10
CA ARG A 480 -0.76 -19.38 2.66
C ARG A 480 -2.19 -19.11 2.20
N VAL A 481 -2.32 -18.34 1.13
CA VAL A 481 -3.60 -18.08 0.44
C VAL A 481 -3.46 -18.39 -1.03
N PHE A 482 -4.53 -18.94 -1.62
CA PHE A 482 -4.57 -19.38 -3.02
C PHE A 482 -5.58 -18.56 -3.83
N ASN A 483 -5.21 -18.15 -5.04
CA ASN A 483 -6.10 -17.44 -5.97
C ASN A 483 -6.71 -18.42 -6.99
N PRO A 484 -7.97 -18.88 -6.81
CA PRO A 484 -8.60 -19.80 -7.76
C PRO A 484 -8.88 -19.17 -9.14
N ASN A 485 -8.74 -17.85 -9.27
CA ASN A 485 -8.94 -17.12 -10.52
C ASN A 485 -7.62 -16.79 -11.24
N ALA A 486 -6.45 -17.16 -10.70
CA ALA A 486 -5.18 -16.98 -11.36
C ALA A 486 -5.12 -17.81 -12.65
N THR A 487 -4.75 -17.17 -13.77
CA THR A 487 -4.61 -17.82 -15.09
C THR A 487 -3.16 -18.02 -15.54
N GLY A 488 -2.21 -17.70 -14.65
CA GLY A 488 -0.77 -17.80 -14.83
C GLY A 488 -0.06 -17.88 -13.46
N PRO A 489 1.13 -17.28 -13.29
CA PRO A 489 1.77 -17.08 -12.00
C PRO A 489 0.95 -16.29 -10.97
N GLY A 490 1.50 -16.10 -9.76
CA GLY A 490 0.80 -15.38 -8.69
C GLY A 490 -0.38 -16.14 -8.09
N SER A 491 -0.42 -17.46 -8.27
CA SER A 491 -1.52 -18.29 -7.78
C SER A 491 -1.53 -18.49 -6.26
N HIS A 492 -0.38 -18.31 -5.58
CA HIS A 492 -0.26 -18.43 -4.12
C HIS A 492 0.55 -17.27 -3.54
N LEU A 493 0.19 -16.83 -2.33
CA LEU A 493 0.98 -15.90 -1.51
C LEU A 493 1.39 -16.55 -0.18
N PHE A 494 2.58 -16.21 0.33
CA PHE A 494 3.07 -16.58 1.66
C PHE A 494 3.38 -15.33 2.48
N THR A 495 2.69 -15.10 3.60
CA THR A 495 2.85 -13.88 4.39
C THR A 495 2.85 -14.09 5.91
N LYS A 496 3.59 -13.23 6.63
CA LYS A 496 3.50 -13.09 8.09
C LYS A 496 2.24 -12.31 8.52
N SER A 497 1.71 -11.46 7.65
CA SER A 497 0.57 -10.61 7.95
C SER A 497 -0.72 -11.42 7.79
N ARG A 498 -1.42 -11.63 8.91
CA ARG A 498 -2.76 -12.21 8.87
C ARG A 498 -3.75 -11.25 8.18
N GLU A 499 -3.50 -9.94 8.30
CA GLU A 499 -4.29 -8.88 7.69
C GLU A 499 -4.16 -8.86 6.15
N GLU A 500 -2.96 -9.04 5.60
CA GLU A 500 -2.73 -9.19 4.14
C GLU A 500 -3.46 -10.43 3.60
N ALA A 501 -3.39 -11.55 4.33
CA ALA A 501 -4.11 -12.77 3.97
C ALA A 501 -5.64 -12.62 4.09
N ASP A 502 -6.14 -11.99 5.15
CA ASP A 502 -7.59 -11.73 5.35
C ASP A 502 -8.14 -10.76 4.30
N TRP A 503 -7.37 -9.74 3.93
CA TRP A 503 -7.69 -8.83 2.83
C TRP A 503 -7.81 -9.57 1.49
N LEU A 504 -6.85 -10.44 1.13
CA LEU A 504 -6.92 -11.24 -0.09
C LEU A 504 -8.12 -12.21 -0.09
N ILE A 505 -8.45 -12.81 1.05
CA ILE A 505 -9.65 -13.66 1.19
C ILE A 505 -10.92 -12.85 0.95
N SER A 506 -10.98 -11.59 1.41
CA SER A 506 -12.11 -10.68 1.11
C SER A 506 -12.26 -10.40 -0.40
N LEU A 507 -11.16 -10.46 -1.16
CA LEU A 507 -11.12 -10.36 -2.62
C LEU A 507 -11.39 -11.70 -3.34
N GLY A 508 -11.73 -12.76 -2.61
CA GLY A 508 -12.10 -14.07 -3.17
C GLY A 508 -10.96 -15.08 -3.31
N TRP A 509 -9.84 -14.88 -2.59
CA TRP A 509 -8.81 -15.91 -2.42
C TRP A 509 -9.24 -16.96 -1.36
N GLU A 510 -8.71 -18.17 -1.46
CA GLU A 510 -8.96 -19.26 -0.52
C GLU A 510 -7.89 -19.28 0.59
N ASP A 511 -8.32 -19.38 1.87
CA ASP A 511 -7.42 -19.56 3.02
C ASP A 511 -6.93 -21.01 3.08
N GLU A 512 -5.63 -21.23 2.92
CA GLU A 512 -5.01 -22.54 3.15
C GLU A 512 -4.40 -22.67 4.56
N GLY A 513 -4.52 -21.62 5.38
CA GLY A 513 -4.09 -21.60 6.76
C GLY A 513 -2.59 -21.35 6.94
N ILE A 514 -1.99 -21.94 7.98
CA ILE A 514 -0.57 -21.77 8.30
C ILE A 514 0.25 -22.79 7.49
N ALA A 515 1.11 -22.31 6.61
CA ALA A 515 2.03 -23.15 5.83
C ALA A 515 3.22 -23.64 6.65
N PHE A 516 3.83 -22.74 7.44
CA PHE A 516 5.02 -22.99 8.24
C PHE A 516 5.29 -21.84 9.23
N TYR A 517 6.35 -21.93 10.04
CA TYR A 517 6.71 -20.94 11.06
C TYR A 517 8.11 -20.38 10.82
N SER A 518 8.25 -19.06 10.73
CA SER A 518 9.53 -18.34 10.56
C SER A 518 10.25 -18.14 11.89
N ALA A 519 11.58 -18.06 11.84
CA ALA A 519 12.42 -17.86 13.02
C ALA A 519 12.35 -16.43 13.60
N ARG A 520 11.92 -15.45 12.79
CA ARG A 520 11.75 -14.05 13.16
C ARG A 520 10.72 -13.34 12.28
#